data_AF-A0A2P2L7S5-F1
#
_entry.id   AF-A0A2P2L7S5-F1
#
_cell.length_a   1.000
_cell.length_b   1.000
_cell.length_c   1.000
_cell.angle_alpha   90.00
_cell.angle_beta   90.00
_cell.angle_gamma   90.00
#
_symmetry.space_group_name_H-M   'P 1'
#
loop_
_entity.id
_entity.type
_entity.pdbx_description
1 polymer ?
#
loop_
_entity_poly.entity_id
_entity_poly.type
_entity_poly.pdbx_seq_one_letter_code
_entity_poly.pdbx_strand_id
1 'polypeptide(L)'
;MVSQDSEVSNANLISSQSYSRAFKLKGTPIMLRQLSRFLKDMKLLLLDKVYVVNVLGYIWYNFVIGAYSYWGPKAGYNIYEMSNADMMFGGITIVCGILGTLAGGLILDHMNATISNAFKLLSGATFLGAIFCFSGFCLTSLYGFIILFSVGELLVFATQAPVNYVSLQCVKPSLRPLSMAISTVSIHIFGDVPSSPLVGVLQDHVKNWRITALTLTAVLFLAAGIWLIGVFLKSEDMSKDGENQTYARANMEPLLEESAEA
;
A
#
# COMPACT_ATOMS: atom_id res chain seq x y z
N MET A 1 29.75 -47.61 45.15
CA MET A 1 28.50 -47.50 44.37
C MET A 1 28.23 -46.06 43.89
N VAL A 2 29.27 -45.26 43.57
CA VAL A 2 29.15 -43.81 43.27
C VAL A 2 29.89 -43.42 41.97
N SER A 3 30.18 -44.39 41.10
CA SER A 3 31.08 -44.17 39.95
C SER A 3 30.40 -44.33 38.59
N GLN A 4 29.18 -44.89 38.53
CA GLN A 4 28.45 -45.08 37.26
C GLN A 4 27.43 -43.97 36.97
N ASP A 5 26.89 -43.29 37.99
CA ASP A 5 25.85 -42.25 37.79
C ASP A 5 26.43 -40.92 37.28
N SER A 6 27.71 -40.62 37.55
CA SER A 6 28.36 -39.38 37.11
C SER A 6 28.76 -39.39 35.63
N GLU A 7 29.14 -40.55 35.08
CA GLU A 7 29.50 -40.70 33.66
C GLU A 7 28.26 -40.63 32.76
N VAL A 8 27.14 -41.23 33.19
CA VAL A 8 25.88 -41.20 32.43
C VAL A 8 25.28 -39.79 32.41
N SER A 9 25.39 -39.03 33.50
CA SER A 9 24.94 -37.64 33.58
C SER A 9 25.76 -36.71 32.65
N ASN A 10 27.09 -36.87 32.63
CA ASN A 10 27.96 -36.09 31.74
C ASN A 10 27.77 -36.42 30.27
N ALA A 11 27.53 -37.70 29.91
CA ALA A 11 27.26 -38.09 28.53
C ALA A 11 25.96 -37.46 27.97
N ASN A 12 24.92 -37.36 28.80
CA ASN A 12 23.65 -36.72 28.43
C ASN A 12 23.75 -35.18 28.31
N LEU A 13 24.59 -34.54 29.12
CA LEU A 13 24.88 -33.11 29.01
C LEU A 13 25.69 -32.78 27.74
N ILE A 14 26.66 -33.62 27.39
CA ILE A 14 27.47 -33.45 26.18
C ILE A 14 26.64 -33.72 24.92
N SER A 15 25.76 -34.73 24.93
CA SER A 15 24.90 -35.04 23.79
C SER A 15 23.85 -33.95 23.55
N SER A 16 23.22 -33.41 24.61
CA SER A 16 22.24 -32.33 24.51
C SER A 16 22.89 -30.99 24.08
N GLN A 17 24.09 -30.68 24.56
CA GLN A 17 24.85 -29.52 24.07
C GLN A 17 25.27 -29.69 22.61
N SER A 18 25.78 -30.86 22.20
CA SER A 18 26.12 -31.14 20.80
C SER A 18 24.92 -31.11 19.88
N TYR A 19 23.76 -31.64 20.31
CA TYR A 19 22.51 -31.55 19.55
C TYR A 19 22.02 -30.11 19.41
N SER A 20 22.04 -29.32 20.50
CA SER A 20 21.64 -27.90 20.44
C SER A 20 22.58 -27.05 19.57
N ARG A 21 23.88 -27.36 19.60
CA ARG A 21 24.92 -26.66 18.82
C ARG A 21 24.86 -27.05 17.34
N ALA A 22 24.65 -28.33 17.03
CA ALA A 22 24.44 -28.81 15.67
C ALA A 22 23.13 -28.29 15.06
N PHE A 23 22.05 -28.16 15.86
CA PHE A 23 20.80 -27.55 15.43
C PHE A 23 20.96 -26.04 15.17
N LYS A 24 21.69 -25.30 16.04
CA LYS A 24 22.07 -23.90 15.79
C LYS A 24 22.93 -23.72 14.53
N LEU A 25 23.90 -24.61 14.30
CA LEU A 25 24.80 -24.56 13.13
C LEU A 25 24.11 -24.92 11.81
N LYS A 26 23.08 -25.79 11.80
CA LYS A 26 22.28 -26.10 10.60
C LYS A 26 21.19 -25.06 10.30
N GLY A 27 20.62 -24.40 11.31
CA GLY A 27 19.57 -23.38 11.11
C GLY A 27 20.10 -22.02 10.61
N THR A 28 21.29 -21.63 11.06
CA THR A 28 21.95 -20.37 10.68
C THR A 28 22.15 -20.21 9.15
N PRO A 29 22.67 -21.20 8.39
CA PRO A 29 22.84 -21.08 6.94
C PRO A 29 21.50 -21.02 6.17
N ILE A 30 20.41 -21.58 6.71
CA ILE A 30 19.08 -21.53 6.06
C ILE A 30 18.48 -20.14 6.22
N MET A 31 18.47 -19.59 7.44
CA MET A 31 17.99 -18.23 7.71
C MET A 31 18.79 -17.18 6.93
N LEU A 32 20.13 -17.27 6.90
CA LEU A 32 20.96 -16.33 6.14
C LEU A 32 20.69 -16.41 4.63
N ARG A 33 20.43 -17.61 4.09
CA ARG A 33 20.04 -17.79 2.68
C ARG A 33 18.64 -17.24 2.39
N GLN A 34 17.70 -17.35 3.32
CA GLN A 34 16.36 -16.76 3.19
C GLN A 34 16.44 -15.23 3.25
N LEU A 35 17.19 -14.69 4.22
CA LEU A 35 17.42 -13.25 4.33
C LEU A 35 18.15 -12.70 3.10
N SER A 36 19.16 -13.40 2.58
CA SER A 36 19.85 -13.01 1.35
C SER A 36 18.92 -13.01 0.14
N ARG A 37 18.02 -14.00 0.01
CA ARG A 37 16.98 -14.03 -1.03
C ARG A 37 16.02 -12.86 -0.88
N PHE A 38 15.50 -12.65 0.32
CA PHE A 38 14.64 -11.52 0.65
C PHE A 38 15.28 -10.16 0.31
N LEU A 39 16.55 -9.95 0.67
CA LEU A 39 17.26 -8.70 0.36
C LEU A 39 17.47 -8.51 -1.15
N LYS A 40 17.67 -9.60 -1.90
CA LYS A 40 17.73 -9.53 -3.37
C LYS A 40 16.37 -9.15 -3.95
N ASP A 41 15.31 -9.78 -3.49
CA ASP A 41 13.94 -9.50 -3.92
C ASP A 41 13.54 -8.05 -3.56
N MET A 42 13.92 -7.59 -2.38
CA MET A 42 13.76 -6.19 -1.95
C MET A 42 14.49 -5.22 -2.87
N LYS A 43 15.75 -5.52 -3.18
CA LYS A 43 16.55 -4.70 -4.08
C LYS A 43 15.94 -4.65 -5.48
N LEU A 44 15.37 -5.76 -5.97
CA LEU A 44 14.66 -5.78 -7.26
C LEU A 44 13.44 -4.85 -7.23
N LEU A 45 12.62 -4.91 -6.18
CA LEU A 45 11.45 -4.04 -6.03
C LEU A 45 11.85 -2.56 -5.94
N LEU A 46 12.82 -2.23 -5.08
CA LEU A 46 13.23 -0.84 -4.85
C LEU A 46 14.03 -0.22 -6.00
N LEU A 47 14.48 -1.02 -6.97
CA LEU A 47 15.10 -0.53 -8.21
C LEU A 47 14.09 -0.43 -9.36
N ASP A 48 12.91 -1.03 -9.22
CA ASP A 48 11.84 -0.91 -10.20
C ASP A 48 11.21 0.49 -10.12
N LYS A 49 11.41 1.28 -11.17
CA LYS A 49 10.97 2.68 -11.20
C LYS A 49 9.45 2.82 -11.15
N VAL A 50 8.72 1.88 -11.76
CA VAL A 50 7.25 1.88 -11.79
C VAL A 50 6.74 1.64 -10.38
N TYR A 51 7.26 0.61 -9.70
CA TYR A 51 6.92 0.29 -8.33
C TYR A 51 7.23 1.46 -7.38
N VAL A 52 8.45 2.01 -7.45
CA VAL A 52 8.86 3.12 -6.57
C VAL A 52 7.98 4.36 -6.77
N VAL A 53 7.70 4.76 -8.01
CA VAL A 53 6.81 5.91 -8.28
C VAL A 53 5.39 5.63 -7.78
N ASN A 54 4.88 4.42 -7.96
CA ASN A 54 3.56 4.03 -7.45
C ASN A 54 3.48 4.16 -5.92
N VAL A 55 4.47 3.61 -5.21
CA VAL A 55 4.54 3.65 -3.74
C VAL A 55 4.75 5.08 -3.23
N LEU A 56 5.58 5.89 -3.88
CA LEU A 56 5.79 7.30 -3.49
C LEU A 56 4.51 8.11 -3.60
N GLY A 57 3.75 7.97 -4.69
CA GLY A 57 2.44 8.60 -4.82
C GLY A 57 1.47 8.11 -3.75
N TYR A 58 1.51 6.80 -3.45
CA TYR A 58 0.63 6.20 -2.46
C TYR A 58 0.94 6.62 -1.01
N ILE A 59 2.21 6.89 -0.69
CA ILE A 59 2.63 7.46 0.59
C ILE A 59 2.00 8.84 0.79
N TRP A 60 2.15 9.75 -0.17
CA TRP A 60 1.62 11.10 -0.06
C TRP A 60 0.09 11.14 -0.10
N TYR A 61 -0.53 10.24 -0.85
CA TYR A 61 -1.96 10.00 -0.78
C TYR A 61 -2.39 9.60 0.63
N ASN A 62 -1.78 8.56 1.22
CA ASN A 62 -2.16 8.06 2.55
C ASN A 62 -1.79 9.05 3.66
N PHE A 63 -0.78 9.89 3.47
CA PHE A 63 -0.51 11.00 4.37
C PHE A 63 -1.76 11.88 4.56
N VAL A 64 -2.48 12.18 3.47
CA VAL A 64 -3.70 12.99 3.54
C VAL A 64 -4.85 12.20 4.13
N ILE A 65 -5.08 10.97 3.67
CA ILE A 65 -6.21 10.14 4.15
C ILE A 65 -6.08 9.81 5.63
N GLY A 66 -4.88 9.48 6.11
CA GLY A 66 -4.61 9.22 7.52
C GLY A 66 -4.91 10.43 8.39
N ALA A 67 -4.43 11.61 8.00
CA ALA A 67 -4.70 12.84 8.74
C ALA A 67 -6.17 13.29 8.64
N TYR A 68 -6.86 13.05 7.52
CA TYR A 68 -8.31 13.25 7.43
C TYR A 68 -9.07 12.34 8.37
N SER A 69 -8.72 11.06 8.45
CA SER A 69 -9.40 10.11 9.35
C SER A 69 -9.30 10.53 10.82
N TYR A 70 -8.19 11.17 11.22
CA TYR A 70 -7.98 11.58 12.60
C TYR A 70 -8.47 13.02 12.88
N TRP A 71 -8.12 13.99 12.03
CA TRP A 71 -8.41 15.41 12.24
C TRP A 71 -9.61 15.93 11.47
N GLY A 72 -10.09 15.23 10.45
CA GLY A 72 -11.21 15.63 9.60
C GLY A 72 -12.47 15.99 10.40
N PRO A 73 -12.95 15.12 11.32
CA PRO A 73 -14.09 15.44 12.18
C PRO A 73 -13.86 16.70 13.02
N LYS A 74 -12.66 16.86 13.60
CA LYS A 74 -12.33 18.03 14.41
C LYS A 74 -12.29 19.31 13.56
N ALA A 75 -11.71 19.26 12.37
CA ALA A 75 -11.74 20.38 11.42
C ALA A 75 -13.18 20.70 11.02
N GLY A 76 -13.99 19.69 10.69
CA GLY A 76 -15.41 19.84 10.37
C GLY A 76 -16.21 20.55 11.46
N TYR A 77 -16.04 20.12 12.70
CA TYR A 77 -16.67 20.75 13.87
C TYR A 77 -16.25 22.22 14.01
N ASN A 78 -14.96 22.53 13.93
CA ASN A 78 -14.46 23.89 14.16
C ASN A 78 -14.72 24.85 12.99
N ILE A 79 -14.85 24.34 11.77
CA ILE A 79 -15.04 25.16 10.58
C ILE A 79 -16.54 25.40 10.30
N TYR A 80 -17.38 24.40 10.56
CA TYR A 80 -18.79 24.36 10.12
C TYR A 80 -19.80 24.13 11.25
N GLU A 81 -19.37 24.07 12.51
CA GLU A 81 -20.23 23.77 13.68
C GLU A 81 -21.00 22.44 13.52
N MET A 82 -20.34 21.45 12.90
CA MET A 82 -20.93 20.16 12.56
C MET A 82 -21.24 19.35 13.83
N SER A 83 -22.53 19.15 14.15
CA SER A 83 -22.99 18.57 15.42
C SER A 83 -22.61 17.10 15.65
N ASN A 84 -22.49 16.30 14.59
CA ASN A 84 -22.11 14.88 14.64
C ASN A 84 -20.93 14.60 13.69
N ALA A 85 -19.85 15.36 13.85
CA ALA A 85 -18.77 15.40 12.87
C ALA A 85 -18.14 14.02 12.60
N ASP A 86 -17.89 13.20 13.62
CA ASP A 86 -17.30 11.87 13.46
C ASP A 86 -18.20 10.94 12.62
N MET A 87 -19.51 10.94 12.91
CA MET A 87 -20.47 10.10 12.19
C MET A 87 -20.68 10.57 10.75
N MET A 88 -20.69 11.89 10.51
CA MET A 88 -20.82 12.44 9.16
C MET A 88 -19.59 12.17 8.31
N PHE A 89 -18.39 12.47 8.82
CA PHE A 89 -17.15 12.17 8.10
C PHE A 89 -17.01 10.67 7.86
N GLY A 90 -17.16 9.84 8.90
CA GLY A 90 -17.06 8.39 8.76
C GLY A 90 -18.10 7.81 7.80
N GLY A 91 -19.34 8.33 7.83
CA GLY A 91 -20.40 7.94 6.91
C GLY A 91 -20.09 8.28 5.46
N ILE A 92 -19.61 9.50 5.19
CA ILE A 92 -19.15 9.91 3.85
C ILE A 92 -18.01 9.01 3.40
N THR A 93 -17.00 8.80 4.25
CA THR A 93 -15.82 7.99 3.92
C THR A 93 -16.17 6.53 3.63
N ILE A 94 -17.10 5.90 4.37
CA ILE A 94 -17.52 4.52 4.08
C ILE A 94 -18.20 4.43 2.71
N VAL A 95 -19.17 5.32 2.45
CA VAL A 95 -19.92 5.32 1.18
C VAL A 95 -18.98 5.62 0.01
N CYS A 96 -18.17 6.67 0.13
CA CYS A 96 -17.22 7.07 -0.90
C CYS A 96 -16.11 6.03 -1.08
N GLY A 97 -15.65 5.41 0.00
CA GLY A 97 -14.63 4.36 0.00
C GLY A 97 -15.07 3.13 -0.80
N ILE A 98 -16.28 2.62 -0.53
CA ILE A 98 -16.82 1.45 -1.23
C ILE A 98 -17.09 1.80 -2.70
N LEU A 99 -17.87 2.85 -2.96
CA LEU A 99 -18.28 3.20 -4.31
C LEU A 99 -17.10 3.66 -5.18
N GLY A 100 -16.21 4.46 -4.61
CA GLY A 100 -15.01 4.95 -5.28
C GLY A 100 -14.10 3.80 -5.66
N THR A 101 -13.76 2.91 -4.72
CA THR A 101 -12.87 1.76 -4.99
C THR A 101 -13.40 0.87 -6.12
N LEU A 102 -14.70 0.55 -6.09
CA LEU A 102 -15.35 -0.25 -7.14
C LEU A 102 -15.34 0.49 -8.49
N ALA A 103 -15.72 1.77 -8.51
CA ALA A 103 -15.71 2.58 -9.72
C ALA A 103 -14.31 2.68 -10.33
N GLY A 104 -13.28 2.86 -9.50
CA GLY A 104 -11.88 2.89 -9.93
C GLY A 104 -11.44 1.61 -10.65
N GLY A 105 -11.82 0.45 -10.11
CA GLY A 105 -11.55 -0.85 -10.75
C GLY A 105 -12.28 -0.99 -12.09
N LEU A 106 -13.59 -0.72 -12.10
CA LEU A 106 -14.41 -0.82 -13.31
C LEU A 106 -13.96 0.14 -14.41
N ILE A 107 -13.57 1.38 -14.06
CA ILE A 107 -13.05 2.37 -14.99
C ILE A 107 -11.70 1.88 -15.55
N LEU A 108 -10.80 1.37 -14.71
CA LEU A 108 -9.52 0.83 -15.18
C LEU A 108 -9.71 -0.33 -16.17
N ASP A 109 -10.65 -1.23 -15.87
CA ASP A 109 -10.98 -2.35 -16.76
C ASP A 109 -11.52 -1.84 -18.11
N HIS A 110 -12.42 -0.85 -18.10
CA HIS A 110 -12.93 -0.21 -19.31
C HIS A 110 -11.85 0.52 -20.11
N MET A 111 -10.82 1.05 -19.44
CA MET A 111 -9.69 1.70 -20.10
C MET A 111 -8.70 0.72 -20.73
N ASN A 112 -8.97 -0.59 -20.69
CA ASN A 112 -7.97 -1.65 -20.87
C ASN A 112 -6.89 -1.54 -19.79
N ALA A 113 -7.04 -2.36 -18.75
CA ALA A 113 -6.16 -2.39 -17.59
C ALA A 113 -4.69 -2.58 -18.02
N THR A 114 -3.94 -1.49 -18.01
CA THR A 114 -2.50 -1.42 -18.31
C THR A 114 -1.86 -0.50 -17.28
N ILE A 115 -0.56 -0.66 -17.04
CA ILE A 115 0.15 0.17 -16.05
C ILE A 115 0.08 1.66 -16.41
N SER A 116 0.21 2.02 -17.69
CA SER A 116 0.08 3.42 -18.12
C SER A 116 -1.32 3.98 -17.87
N ASN A 117 -2.39 3.22 -18.17
CA ASN A 117 -3.76 3.67 -17.94
C ASN A 117 -4.10 3.72 -16.45
N ALA A 118 -3.55 2.81 -15.64
CA ALA A 118 -3.65 2.89 -14.19
C ALA A 118 -3.03 4.19 -13.66
N PHE A 119 -1.82 4.57 -14.11
CA PHE A 119 -1.23 5.86 -13.71
C PHE A 119 -2.02 7.08 -14.19
N LYS A 120 -2.60 7.04 -15.41
CA LYS A 120 -3.47 8.13 -15.89
C LYS A 120 -4.68 8.29 -14.97
N LEU A 121 -5.31 7.19 -14.58
CA LEU A 121 -6.45 7.19 -13.67
C LEU A 121 -6.04 7.65 -12.26
N LEU A 122 -4.92 7.13 -11.72
CA LEU A 122 -4.36 7.55 -10.43
C LEU A 122 -4.11 9.06 -10.39
N SER A 123 -3.41 9.59 -11.38
CA SER A 123 -3.08 11.02 -11.46
C SER A 123 -4.33 11.87 -11.64
N GLY A 124 -5.18 11.54 -12.62
CA GLY A 124 -6.37 12.32 -12.95
C GLY A 124 -7.42 12.33 -11.84
N ALA A 125 -7.72 11.15 -11.27
CA ALA A 125 -8.70 11.03 -10.18
C ALA A 125 -8.22 11.75 -8.91
N THR A 126 -6.93 11.62 -8.57
CA THR A 126 -6.36 12.31 -7.40
C THR A 126 -6.32 13.82 -7.59
N PHE A 127 -5.93 14.29 -8.78
CA PHE A 127 -5.89 15.73 -9.07
C PHE A 127 -7.29 16.36 -9.01
N LEU A 128 -8.27 15.72 -9.65
CA LEU A 128 -9.65 16.21 -9.63
C LEU A 128 -10.26 16.09 -8.23
N GLY A 129 -10.01 14.98 -7.54
CA GLY A 129 -10.41 14.76 -6.14
C GLY A 129 -9.82 15.83 -5.21
N ALA A 130 -8.54 16.19 -5.39
CA ALA A 130 -7.90 17.27 -4.66
C ALA A 130 -8.59 18.62 -4.90
N ILE A 131 -8.95 18.95 -6.15
CA ILE A 131 -9.71 20.18 -6.47
C ILE A 131 -11.03 20.21 -5.70
N PHE A 132 -11.78 19.11 -5.73
CA PHE A 132 -13.09 19.03 -5.06
C PHE A 132 -12.97 19.12 -3.53
N CYS A 133 -12.05 18.36 -2.92
CA CYS A 133 -11.79 18.44 -1.48
C CYS A 133 -11.32 19.83 -1.06
N PHE A 134 -10.37 20.42 -1.79
CA PHE A 134 -9.82 21.74 -1.51
C PHE A 134 -10.90 22.81 -1.61
N SER A 135 -11.68 22.78 -2.71
CA SER A 135 -12.82 23.68 -2.91
C SER A 135 -13.87 23.51 -1.82
N GLY A 136 -14.13 22.28 -1.38
CA GLY A 136 -14.98 22.00 -0.22
C GLY A 136 -14.53 22.77 1.01
N PHE A 137 -13.24 22.69 1.37
CA PHE A 137 -12.67 23.43 2.51
C PHE A 137 -12.58 24.95 2.30
N CYS A 138 -12.74 25.47 1.07
CA CYS A 138 -12.87 26.91 0.81
C CYS A 138 -14.28 27.44 1.10
N LEU A 139 -15.31 26.58 1.04
CA LEU A 139 -16.70 27.01 1.26
C LEU A 139 -16.95 27.30 2.74
N THR A 140 -17.85 28.24 3.02
CA THR A 140 -18.34 28.51 4.39
C THR A 140 -19.57 27.67 4.73
N SER A 141 -20.33 27.25 3.72
CA SER A 141 -21.54 26.43 3.88
C SER A 141 -21.19 24.96 4.14
N LEU A 142 -21.75 24.40 5.23
CA LEU A 142 -21.66 22.99 5.57
C LEU A 142 -22.15 22.08 4.43
N TYR A 143 -23.32 22.39 3.84
CA TYR A 143 -23.88 21.58 2.76
C TYR A 143 -23.00 21.62 1.50
N GLY A 144 -22.46 22.80 1.18
CA GLY A 144 -21.51 22.94 0.06
C GLY A 144 -20.23 22.14 0.29
N PHE A 145 -19.69 22.19 1.51
CA PHE A 145 -18.55 21.37 1.92
C PHE A 145 -18.87 19.88 1.73
N ILE A 146 -19.97 19.37 2.28
CA ILE A 146 -20.34 17.95 2.20
C ILE A 146 -20.44 17.48 0.75
N ILE A 147 -21.10 18.24 -0.13
CA ILE A 147 -21.28 17.84 -1.52
C ILE A 147 -19.93 17.77 -2.24
N LEU A 148 -19.11 18.84 -2.17
CA LEU A 148 -17.82 18.86 -2.86
C LEU A 148 -16.83 17.87 -2.25
N PHE A 149 -16.79 17.77 -0.93
CA PHE A 149 -15.91 16.83 -0.23
C PHE A 149 -16.30 15.38 -0.55
N SER A 150 -17.58 15.04 -0.62
CA SER A 150 -18.02 13.68 -1.00
C SER A 150 -17.62 13.33 -2.44
N VAL A 151 -17.78 14.27 -3.39
CA VAL A 151 -17.30 14.06 -4.77
C VAL A 151 -15.79 13.91 -4.81
N GLY A 152 -15.08 14.73 -4.03
CA GLY A 152 -13.62 14.65 -3.88
C GLY A 152 -13.18 13.31 -3.31
N GLU A 153 -13.79 12.85 -2.22
CA GLU A 153 -13.51 11.55 -1.61
C GLU A 153 -13.82 10.39 -2.56
N LEU A 154 -14.94 10.42 -3.29
CA LEU A 154 -15.25 9.38 -4.29
C LEU A 154 -14.12 9.23 -5.32
N LEU A 155 -13.60 10.35 -5.84
CA LEU A 155 -12.51 10.36 -6.80
C LEU A 155 -11.18 9.91 -6.18
N VAL A 156 -10.89 10.36 -4.97
CA VAL A 156 -9.72 9.97 -4.19
C VAL A 156 -9.74 8.46 -3.93
N PHE A 157 -10.87 7.88 -3.53
CA PHE A 157 -11.01 6.43 -3.32
C PHE A 157 -11.06 5.62 -4.62
N ALA A 158 -11.36 6.23 -5.78
CA ALA A 158 -11.21 5.56 -7.08
C ALA A 158 -9.76 5.18 -7.43
N THR A 159 -8.78 5.64 -6.65
CA THR A 159 -7.37 5.25 -6.80
C THR A 159 -7.05 3.89 -6.20
N GLN A 160 -7.90 3.34 -5.33
CA GLN A 160 -7.59 2.16 -4.51
C GLN A 160 -7.38 0.88 -5.35
N ALA A 161 -8.24 0.62 -6.33
CA ALA A 161 -8.03 -0.53 -7.22
C ALA A 161 -6.82 -0.31 -8.17
N PRO A 162 -6.68 0.84 -8.86
CA PRO A 162 -5.53 1.11 -9.73
C PRO A 162 -4.16 1.08 -9.05
N VAL A 163 -4.01 1.60 -7.83
CA VAL A 163 -2.71 1.62 -7.14
C VAL A 163 -2.25 0.20 -6.82
N ASN A 164 -3.17 -0.66 -6.41
CA ASN A 164 -2.90 -2.07 -6.13
C ASN A 164 -2.66 -2.86 -7.42
N TYR A 165 -3.38 -2.53 -8.50
CA TYR A 165 -3.12 -3.09 -9.83
C TYR A 165 -1.67 -2.85 -10.25
N VAL A 166 -1.17 -1.62 -10.15
CA VAL A 166 0.23 -1.31 -10.52
C VAL A 166 1.20 -2.13 -9.66
N SER A 167 1.04 -2.17 -8.35
CA SER A 167 1.91 -2.94 -7.44
C SER A 167 1.96 -4.43 -7.77
N LEU A 168 0.88 -5.01 -8.28
CA LEU A 168 0.83 -6.44 -8.65
C LEU A 168 1.36 -6.71 -10.06
N GLN A 169 1.22 -5.77 -10.98
CA GLN A 169 1.45 -5.98 -12.41
C GLN A 169 2.84 -5.52 -12.86
N CYS A 170 3.48 -4.61 -12.14
CA CYS A 170 4.84 -4.16 -12.44
C CYS A 170 5.93 -5.12 -11.94
N VAL A 171 5.57 -6.19 -11.26
CA VAL A 171 6.50 -7.16 -10.67
C VAL A 171 6.23 -8.57 -11.17
N LYS A 172 7.23 -9.45 -11.07
CA LYS A 172 7.07 -10.88 -11.36
C LYS A 172 6.03 -11.51 -10.41
N PRO A 173 5.25 -12.52 -10.84
CA PRO A 173 4.25 -13.15 -9.98
C PRO A 173 4.76 -13.61 -8.61
N SER A 174 5.98 -14.13 -8.53
CA SER A 174 6.61 -14.56 -7.28
C SER A 174 6.89 -13.43 -6.29
N LEU A 175 6.95 -12.18 -6.75
CA LEU A 175 7.23 -10.99 -5.94
C LEU A 175 5.95 -10.23 -5.55
N ARG A 176 4.78 -10.58 -6.09
CA ARG A 176 3.51 -9.87 -5.82
C ARG A 176 3.17 -9.76 -4.33
N PRO A 177 3.27 -10.81 -3.51
CA PRO A 177 3.00 -10.68 -2.07
C PRO A 177 3.96 -9.73 -1.37
N LEU A 178 5.25 -9.78 -1.76
CA LEU A 178 6.27 -8.90 -1.20
C LEU A 178 6.05 -7.44 -1.60
N SER A 179 5.73 -7.19 -2.87
CA SER A 179 5.36 -5.87 -3.40
C SER A 179 4.22 -5.25 -2.60
N MET A 180 3.13 -6.00 -2.38
CA MET A 180 2.01 -5.53 -1.57
C MET A 180 2.42 -5.25 -0.13
N ALA A 181 3.13 -6.18 0.53
CA ALA A 181 3.56 -6.02 1.92
C ALA A 181 4.45 -4.78 2.10
N ILE A 182 5.40 -4.55 1.20
CA ILE A 182 6.30 -3.40 1.28
C ILE A 182 5.58 -2.09 0.96
N SER A 183 4.62 -2.09 0.04
CA SER A 183 3.78 -0.91 -0.18
C SER A 183 2.98 -0.55 1.08
N THR A 184 2.37 -1.53 1.75
CA THR A 184 1.62 -1.34 3.00
C THR A 184 2.53 -0.82 4.12
N VAL A 185 3.68 -1.45 4.35
CA VAL A 185 4.63 -0.99 5.37
C VAL A 185 5.10 0.44 5.06
N SER A 186 5.32 0.75 3.78
CA SER A 186 5.78 2.08 3.36
C SER A 186 4.75 3.17 3.62
N ILE A 187 3.47 2.94 3.29
CA ILE A 187 2.41 3.92 3.59
C ILE A 187 2.19 4.11 5.08
N HIS A 188 2.43 3.08 5.90
CA HIS A 188 2.33 3.21 7.36
C HIS A 188 3.49 4.01 7.93
N ILE A 189 4.72 3.67 7.55
CA ILE A 189 5.92 4.33 8.11
C ILE A 189 6.02 5.79 7.66
N PHE A 190 5.67 6.09 6.41
CA PHE A 190 5.92 7.40 5.80
C PHE A 190 4.64 8.22 5.52
N GLY A 191 3.47 7.59 5.53
CA GLY A 191 2.20 8.22 5.18
C GLY A 191 1.33 8.46 6.41
N ASP A 192 0.38 7.56 6.67
CA ASP A 192 -0.73 7.79 7.58
C ASP A 192 -0.32 7.91 9.07
N VAL A 193 0.55 7.05 9.59
CA VAL A 193 1.00 7.10 11.00
C VAL A 193 1.69 8.43 11.34
N PRO A 194 2.72 8.90 10.59
CA PRO A 194 3.35 10.18 10.90
C PRO A 194 2.49 11.40 10.54
N SER A 195 1.48 11.26 9.65
CA SER A 195 0.69 12.40 9.19
C SER A 195 -0.07 13.10 10.32
N SER A 196 -0.75 12.35 11.19
CA SER A 196 -1.56 12.91 12.27
C SER A 196 -0.77 13.77 13.25
N PRO A 197 0.37 13.32 13.82
CA PRO A 197 1.17 14.18 14.69
C PRO A 197 1.77 15.38 13.94
N LEU A 198 2.20 15.22 12.68
CA LEU A 198 2.73 16.33 11.88
C LEU A 198 1.68 17.42 11.60
N VAL A 199 0.45 17.02 11.28
CA VAL A 199 -0.68 17.94 11.10
C VAL A 199 -1.09 18.57 12.43
N GLY A 200 -0.96 17.84 13.54
CA GLY A 200 -1.14 18.40 14.89
C GLY A 200 -0.15 19.54 15.17
N VAL A 201 1.14 19.33 14.92
CA VAL A 201 2.17 20.38 15.04
C VAL A 201 1.86 21.57 14.12
N LEU A 202 1.48 21.32 12.86
CA LEU A 202 1.06 22.37 11.94
C LEU A 202 -0.11 23.18 12.53
N GLN A 203 -1.13 22.50 13.07
CA GLN A 203 -2.28 23.13 13.68
C GLN A 203 -1.92 23.96 14.92
N ASP A 204 -0.99 23.51 15.75
CA ASP A 204 -0.55 24.25 16.94
C ASP A 204 0.12 25.58 16.58
N HIS A 205 0.82 25.62 15.42
CA HIS A 205 1.42 26.84 14.88
C HIS A 205 0.41 27.74 14.17
N VAL A 206 -0.43 27.17 13.30
CA VAL A 206 -1.34 27.94 12.44
C VAL A 206 -2.60 28.40 13.19
N LYS A 207 -3.07 27.59 14.15
CA LYS A 207 -4.26 27.81 14.99
C LYS A 207 -5.53 28.12 14.19
N ASN A 208 -5.62 27.60 12.97
CA ASN A 208 -6.75 27.79 12.08
C ASN A 208 -7.01 26.51 11.30
N TRP A 209 -8.09 25.81 11.66
CA TRP A 209 -8.45 24.53 11.06
C TRP A 209 -8.66 24.59 9.55
N ARG A 210 -9.15 25.72 9.02
CA ARG A 210 -9.37 25.87 7.58
C ARG A 210 -8.05 25.91 6.83
N ILE A 211 -7.09 26.70 7.33
CA ILE A 211 -5.75 26.79 6.72
C ILE A 211 -5.02 25.45 6.84
N THR A 212 -5.10 24.80 8.01
CA THR A 212 -4.50 23.48 8.24
C THR A 212 -5.09 22.43 7.29
N ALA A 213 -6.41 22.37 7.16
CA ALA A 213 -7.09 21.43 6.27
C ALA A 213 -6.75 21.69 4.79
N LEU A 214 -6.72 22.96 4.35
CA LEU A 214 -6.32 23.31 2.98
C LEU A 214 -4.85 22.95 2.70
N THR A 215 -3.95 23.21 3.63
CA THR A 215 -2.53 22.85 3.53
C THR A 215 -2.36 21.34 3.41
N LEU A 216 -3.05 20.58 4.26
CA LEU A 216 -3.06 19.12 4.20
C LEU A 216 -3.63 18.62 2.86
N THR A 217 -4.77 19.16 2.43
CA THR A 217 -5.44 18.77 1.18
C THR A 217 -4.55 19.02 -0.04
N ALA A 218 -3.76 20.10 -0.02
CA ALA A 218 -2.86 20.45 -1.11
C ALA A 218 -1.78 19.38 -1.37
N VAL A 219 -1.45 18.53 -0.38
CA VAL A 219 -0.52 17.41 -0.55
C VAL A 219 -1.05 16.37 -1.56
N LEU A 220 -2.37 16.29 -1.79
CA LEU A 220 -2.93 15.43 -2.86
C LEU A 220 -2.46 15.87 -4.26
N PHE A 221 -2.19 17.16 -4.49
CA PHE A 221 -1.61 17.61 -5.77
C PHE A 221 -0.19 17.06 -5.96
N LEU A 222 0.59 16.92 -4.88
CA LEU A 222 1.89 16.26 -4.93
C LEU A 222 1.75 14.78 -5.27
N ALA A 223 0.82 14.06 -4.64
CA ALA A 223 0.54 12.65 -4.96
C ALA A 223 0.13 12.49 -6.44
N ALA A 224 -0.78 13.34 -6.93
CA ALA A 224 -1.21 13.34 -8.32
C ALA A 224 -0.06 13.63 -9.29
N GLY A 225 0.83 14.56 -8.95
CA GLY A 225 2.03 14.89 -9.73
C GLY A 225 3.03 13.74 -9.77
N ILE A 226 3.23 13.02 -8.66
CA ILE A 226 4.09 11.83 -8.64
C ILE A 226 3.52 10.73 -9.53
N TRP A 227 2.22 10.43 -9.43
CA TRP A 227 1.60 9.44 -10.31
C TRP A 227 1.58 9.86 -11.78
N LEU A 228 1.57 11.17 -12.07
CA LEU A 228 1.72 11.67 -13.45
C LEU A 228 3.06 11.27 -14.05
N ILE A 229 4.14 11.26 -13.28
CA ILE A 229 5.46 10.77 -13.73
C ILE A 229 5.35 9.31 -14.19
N GLY A 230 4.56 8.50 -13.48
CA GLY A 230 4.32 7.09 -13.80
C GLY A 230 3.70 6.86 -15.18
N VAL A 231 2.92 7.81 -15.70
CA VAL A 231 2.32 7.74 -17.05
C VAL A 231 3.40 7.64 -18.14
N PHE A 232 4.56 8.27 -17.91
CA PHE A 232 5.67 8.33 -18.85
C PHE A 232 6.71 7.23 -18.64
N LEU A 233 6.55 6.38 -17.62
CA LEU A 233 7.46 5.25 -17.41
C LEU A 233 7.12 4.12 -18.39
N LYS A 234 8.15 3.65 -19.10
CA LYS A 234 8.03 2.46 -19.93
C LYS A 234 7.91 1.24 -19.02
N SER A 235 6.74 0.63 -18.99
CA SER A 235 6.49 -0.62 -18.28
C SER A 235 6.25 -1.73 -19.28
N GLU A 236 7.00 -2.83 -19.18
CA GLU A 236 6.61 -4.10 -19.76
C GLU A 236 5.65 -4.76 -18.76
N ASP A 237 4.48 -5.24 -19.22
CA ASP A 237 3.54 -5.95 -18.37
C ASP A 237 4.13 -7.32 -18.01
N MET A 238 4.86 -7.40 -16.89
CA MET A 238 5.59 -8.60 -16.44
C MET A 238 4.66 -9.77 -16.05
N SER A 239 3.35 -9.53 -16.00
CA SER A 239 2.33 -10.53 -15.71
C SER A 239 2.05 -11.48 -16.85
N LYS A 240 2.07 -10.99 -18.10
CA LYS A 240 1.79 -11.80 -19.30
C LYS A 240 2.85 -12.89 -19.49
N ASP A 241 4.10 -12.58 -19.16
CA ASP A 241 5.21 -13.54 -19.25
C ASP A 241 5.11 -14.66 -18.19
N GLY A 242 4.64 -14.32 -16.99
CA GLY A 242 4.47 -15.27 -15.90
C GLY A 242 3.27 -16.20 -16.08
N GLU A 243 2.15 -15.68 -16.59
CA GLU A 243 0.99 -16.50 -16.98
C GLU A 243 1.35 -17.45 -18.11
N ASN A 244 1.98 -16.96 -19.19
CA ASN A 244 2.42 -17.82 -20.29
C ASN A 244 3.38 -18.93 -19.84
N GLN A 245 4.30 -18.66 -18.92
CA GLN A 245 5.16 -19.69 -18.34
C GLN A 245 4.39 -20.68 -17.45
N THR A 246 3.39 -20.22 -16.69
CA THR A 246 2.57 -21.08 -15.84
C THR A 246 1.68 -21.99 -16.69
N TYR A 247 1.05 -21.46 -17.75
CA TYR A 247 0.31 -22.24 -18.75
C TYR A 247 1.23 -23.24 -19.48
N ALA A 248 2.42 -22.82 -19.91
CA ALA A 248 3.38 -23.72 -20.55
C ALA A 248 3.81 -24.86 -19.62
N ARG A 249 3.97 -24.58 -18.32
CA ARG A 249 4.36 -25.59 -17.32
C ARG A 249 3.20 -26.53 -16.98
N ALA A 250 1.99 -26.00 -16.81
CA ALA A 250 0.78 -26.78 -16.59
C ALA A 250 0.42 -27.67 -17.80
N ASN A 251 0.78 -27.27 -19.02
CA ASN A 251 0.62 -28.08 -20.23
C ASN A 251 1.73 -29.12 -20.43
N MET A 252 2.87 -29.02 -19.71
CA MET A 252 3.93 -30.03 -19.72
C MET A 252 3.74 -31.11 -18.65
N GLU A 253 3.01 -30.80 -17.57
CA GLU A 253 2.75 -31.71 -16.46
C GLU A 253 1.83 -32.94 -16.76
N PRO A 254 0.93 -32.95 -17.78
CA PRO A 254 0.06 -34.10 -18.03
C PRO A 254 0.70 -35.18 -18.93
N LEU A 255 1.86 -34.93 -19.55
CA LEU A 255 2.49 -35.86 -20.52
C LEU A 255 3.52 -36.82 -19.90
N LEU A 256 3.87 -36.65 -18.61
CA LEU A 256 4.85 -37.52 -17.94
C LEU A 256 4.22 -38.61 -17.07
N GLU A 257 2.91 -38.53 -16.79
CA GLU A 257 2.19 -39.57 -16.04
C GLU A 257 1.64 -40.68 -16.97
N GLU A 258 1.44 -40.42 -18.26
CA GLU A 258 0.85 -41.40 -19.20
C GLU A 258 1.87 -42.38 -19.81
N SER A 259 3.18 -42.15 -19.64
CA SER A 259 4.23 -43.03 -20.18
C SER A 259 4.91 -43.94 -19.14
N ALA A 260 4.39 -44.00 -17.91
CA ALA A 260 4.94 -44.83 -16.83
C ALA A 260 4.12 -46.11 -16.55
N GLU A 261 3.01 -46.34 -17.26
CA GLU A 261 2.11 -47.49 -17.05
C GLU A 261 1.83 -48.34 -18.31
N ALA A 262 2.72 -48.35 -19.30
CA ALA A 262 2.61 -49.23 -20.48
C ALA A 262 3.68 -50.34 -20.49
#